data_AF-D4MSK2-F1
#
_entry.id   AF-D4MSK2-F1
#
_cell.length_a   1.000
_cell.length_b   1.000
_cell.length_c   1.000
_cell.angle_alpha   90.00
_cell.angle_beta   90.00
_cell.angle_gamma   90.00
#
_symmetry.space_group_name_H-M   'P 1'
#
loop_
_entity.id
_entity.type
_entity.pdbx_description
1 polymer ?
#
loop_
_entity_poly.entity_id
_entity_poly.type
_entity_poly.pdbx_seq_one_letter_code
_entity_poly.pdbx_strand_id
1 'polypeptide(L)'
;MSAPVDYTNDIRSISALDNFMSINNAVDVDLFGQVNAESAGIKHISGAGGQLDFVLGAYLSKGGKSFICCSSTFKGKDGSLQSRIVPTLNPGSIVTDTRANIHYLVTEFGKVNLKGLTTWQKCEAIISVAHPDFRDQLIAEAEKMHIWKKSNKR
;
A
#
# COMPACT_ATOMS: atom_id res chain seq x y z
N MET A 1 -21.23 -24.10 0.54
CA MET A 1 -21.04 -24.16 -0.92
C MET A 1 -19.75 -23.42 -1.23
N SER A 2 -18.84 -23.97 -2.04
CA SER A 2 -17.59 -23.34 -2.47
C SER A 2 -17.56 -23.19 -4.00
N ALA A 3 -16.76 -22.26 -4.50
CA ALA A 3 -16.54 -22.04 -5.93
C ALA A 3 -15.02 -22.03 -6.21
N PRO A 4 -14.59 -22.35 -7.44
CA PRO A 4 -13.18 -22.40 -7.80
C PRO A 4 -12.57 -21.00 -7.95
N VAL A 5 -11.23 -20.91 -7.83
CA VAL A 5 -10.50 -19.62 -7.74
C VAL A 5 -10.59 -18.79 -9.02
N ASP A 6 -10.67 -19.43 -10.17
CA ASP A 6 -10.88 -18.80 -11.48
C ASP A 6 -12.26 -18.10 -11.59
N TYR A 7 -13.20 -18.45 -10.72
CA TYR A 7 -14.47 -17.72 -10.57
C TYR A 7 -14.41 -16.69 -9.44
N THR A 8 -13.94 -17.08 -8.25
CA THR A 8 -13.99 -16.20 -7.06
C THR A 8 -13.03 -15.01 -7.16
N ASN A 9 -11.91 -15.17 -7.86
CA ASN A 9 -10.92 -14.13 -8.05
C ASN A 9 -11.02 -13.47 -9.43
N ASP A 10 -11.97 -13.87 -10.27
CA ASP A 10 -12.17 -13.16 -11.54
C ASP A 10 -12.63 -11.73 -11.26
N ILE A 11 -11.88 -10.77 -11.79
CA ILE A 11 -12.12 -9.34 -11.60
C ILE A 11 -13.53 -8.95 -12.07
N ARG A 12 -14.07 -9.58 -13.12
CA ARG A 12 -15.42 -9.28 -13.63
C ARG A 12 -16.48 -9.80 -12.68
N SER A 13 -16.30 -11.00 -12.12
CA SER A 13 -17.16 -11.53 -11.06
C SER A 13 -17.17 -10.62 -9.83
N ILE A 14 -16.01 -10.17 -9.37
CA ILE A 14 -15.90 -9.28 -8.20
C ILE A 14 -16.55 -7.93 -8.47
N SER A 15 -16.27 -7.33 -9.63
CA SER A 15 -16.77 -5.98 -9.98
C SER A 15 -18.28 -5.93 -10.25
N ALA A 16 -18.92 -7.07 -10.53
CA ALA A 16 -20.37 -7.16 -10.63
C ALA A 16 -21.10 -7.03 -9.28
N LEU A 17 -20.38 -7.10 -8.16
CA LEU A 17 -20.94 -6.94 -6.83
C LEU A 17 -20.92 -5.45 -6.42
N ASP A 18 -22.07 -4.85 -6.17
CA ASP A 18 -22.17 -3.47 -5.68
C ASP A 18 -21.57 -3.35 -4.26
N ASN A 19 -20.88 -2.24 -3.99
CA ASN A 19 -20.25 -1.92 -2.70
C ASN A 19 -19.24 -2.97 -2.22
N PHE A 20 -18.51 -3.62 -3.14
CA PHE A 20 -17.53 -4.63 -2.79
C PHE A 20 -16.33 -4.03 -2.05
N MET A 21 -16.01 -4.56 -0.87
CA MET A 21 -14.90 -4.13 -0.03
C MET A 21 -13.78 -5.17 -0.05
N SER A 22 -12.61 -4.78 -0.55
CA SER A 22 -11.38 -5.58 -0.47
C SER A 22 -10.52 -5.08 0.69
N ILE A 23 -10.03 -5.99 1.53
CA ILE A 23 -9.11 -5.68 2.63
C ILE A 23 -7.94 -6.65 2.53
N ASN A 24 -6.74 -6.13 2.29
CA ASN A 24 -5.51 -6.89 2.14
C ASN A 24 -4.39 -6.29 3.00
N ASN A 25 -3.31 -7.05 3.19
CA ASN A 25 -2.15 -6.64 3.99
C ASN A 25 -0.96 -6.27 3.10
N ALA A 26 0.04 -5.58 3.67
CA ALA A 26 1.31 -5.29 3.04
C ALA A 26 2.47 -5.61 3.99
N VAL A 27 3.60 -6.04 3.42
CA VAL A 27 4.88 -6.15 4.14
C VAL A 27 5.48 -4.77 4.32
N ASP A 28 5.55 -4.00 3.22
CA ASP A 28 5.99 -2.61 3.19
C ASP A 28 5.37 -1.85 2.01
N VAL A 29 5.32 -0.52 2.13
CA VAL A 29 4.79 0.41 1.13
C VAL A 29 5.75 1.57 0.97
N ASP A 30 6.06 1.93 -0.27
CA ASP A 30 6.97 3.05 -0.54
C ASP A 30 6.27 4.41 -0.72
N LEU A 31 7.05 5.48 -0.75
CA LEU A 31 6.53 6.85 -0.92
C LEU A 31 5.94 7.14 -2.31
N PHE A 32 6.14 6.24 -3.28
CA PHE A 32 5.52 6.32 -4.60
C PHE A 32 4.15 5.60 -4.64
N GLY A 33 3.82 4.87 -3.58
CA GLY A 33 2.62 4.06 -3.40
C GLY A 33 2.73 2.64 -3.95
N GLN A 34 3.93 2.14 -4.19
CA GLN A 34 4.12 0.73 -4.54
C GLN A 34 3.94 -0.13 -3.28
N VAL A 35 3.24 -1.25 -3.43
CA VAL A 35 2.96 -2.17 -2.33
C VAL A 35 3.69 -3.47 -2.56
N ASN A 36 4.45 -3.91 -1.56
CA ASN A 36 5.04 -5.25 -1.49
C ASN A 36 4.31 -6.04 -0.41
N ALA A 37 3.73 -7.18 -0.78
CA ALA A 37 3.01 -8.05 0.15
C ALA A 37 3.62 -9.45 0.26
N GLU A 38 4.74 -9.72 -0.41
CA GLU A 38 5.22 -11.10 -0.60
C GLU A 38 6.71 -11.33 -0.36
N SER A 39 7.51 -10.28 -0.19
CA SER A 39 8.97 -10.40 -0.15
C SER A 39 9.64 -9.49 0.88
N ALA A 40 10.84 -9.86 1.30
CA ALA A 40 11.80 -8.99 1.99
C ALA A 40 13.08 -8.90 1.14
N GLY A 41 13.16 -7.86 0.31
CA GLY A 41 14.15 -7.81 -0.77
C GLY A 41 13.96 -9.02 -1.70
N ILE A 42 15.06 -9.68 -2.05
CA ILE A 42 15.04 -10.89 -2.90
C ILE A 42 14.49 -12.15 -2.22
N LYS A 43 14.21 -12.11 -0.91
CA LYS A 43 13.71 -13.28 -0.17
C LYS A 43 12.18 -13.30 -0.17
N HIS A 44 11.60 -14.31 -0.81
CA HIS A 44 10.16 -14.56 -0.74
C HIS A 44 9.73 -14.97 0.67
N ILE A 45 8.65 -14.36 1.13
CA ILE A 45 7.94 -14.68 2.38
C ILE A 45 6.64 -15.42 2.04
N SER A 46 5.96 -15.00 0.97
CA SER A 46 4.72 -15.59 0.46
C SER A 46 4.69 -15.44 -1.07
N GLY A 47 3.50 -15.25 -1.66
CA GLY A 47 3.31 -14.90 -3.07
C GLY A 47 2.13 -13.93 -3.23
N ALA A 48 2.02 -13.31 -4.41
CA ALA A 48 0.98 -12.34 -4.73
C ALA A 48 -0.46 -12.82 -4.45
N GLY A 49 -0.71 -14.12 -4.63
CA GLY A 49 -2.02 -14.71 -4.42
C GLY A 49 -3.08 -14.04 -5.30
N GLY A 50 -4.23 -13.71 -4.70
CA GLY A 50 -5.32 -12.98 -5.36
C GLY A 50 -5.44 -11.51 -4.99
N GLN A 51 -4.46 -10.96 -4.27
CA GLN A 51 -4.56 -9.61 -3.70
C GLN A 51 -4.87 -8.57 -4.78
N LEU A 52 -4.10 -8.59 -5.87
CA LEU A 52 -4.27 -7.66 -6.98
C LEU A 52 -5.63 -7.81 -7.66
N ASP A 53 -6.14 -9.04 -7.79
CA ASP A 53 -7.45 -9.30 -8.38
C ASP A 53 -8.58 -8.62 -7.58
N PHE A 54 -8.54 -8.75 -6.25
CA PHE A 54 -9.51 -8.10 -5.37
C PHE A 54 -9.33 -6.58 -5.31
N VAL A 55 -8.10 -6.07 -5.40
CA VAL A 55 -7.83 -4.62 -5.49
C VAL A 55 -8.48 -4.04 -6.75
N LEU A 56 -8.29 -4.69 -7.90
CA LEU A 56 -8.87 -4.25 -9.18
C LEU A 56 -10.39 -4.43 -9.21
N GLY A 57 -10.89 -5.60 -8.78
CA GLY A 57 -12.32 -5.89 -8.73
C GLY A 57 -13.08 -4.92 -7.83
N ALA A 58 -12.56 -4.63 -6.64
CA ALA A 58 -13.15 -3.65 -5.72
C ALA A 58 -13.15 -2.22 -6.29
N TYR A 59 -12.12 -1.83 -7.05
CA TYR A 59 -12.07 -0.51 -7.66
C TYR A 59 -13.08 -0.36 -8.82
N LEU A 60 -13.34 -1.44 -9.56
CA LEU A 60 -14.31 -1.47 -10.65
C LEU A 60 -15.75 -1.67 -10.17
N SER A 61 -15.95 -2.22 -8.97
CA SER A 61 -17.26 -2.33 -8.31
C SER A 61 -17.90 -0.97 -8.08
N LYS A 62 -19.20 -0.87 -8.37
CA LYS A 62 -19.98 0.34 -8.10
C LYS A 62 -20.06 0.60 -6.59
N GLY A 63 -19.41 1.68 -6.14
CA GLY A 63 -19.31 2.03 -4.72
C GLY A 63 -18.24 1.23 -3.95
N GLY A 64 -17.53 0.33 -4.64
CA GLY A 64 -16.50 -0.53 -4.09
C GLY A 64 -15.25 0.23 -3.63
N LYS A 65 -14.51 -0.38 -2.69
CA LYS A 65 -13.26 0.18 -2.16
C LYS A 65 -12.27 -0.94 -1.85
N SER A 66 -11.00 -0.66 -2.08
CA SER A 66 -9.91 -1.55 -1.69
C SER A 66 -9.05 -0.86 -0.63
N PHE A 67 -8.72 -1.61 0.41
CA PHE A 67 -7.91 -1.16 1.53
C PHE A 67 -6.67 -2.05 1.63
N ILE A 68 -5.50 -1.42 1.55
CA ILE A 68 -4.23 -2.01 1.94
C ILE A 68 -3.98 -1.55 3.38
N CYS A 69 -3.99 -2.50 4.31
CA CYS A 69 -3.88 -2.25 5.73
C CYS A 69 -2.57 -2.83 6.25
N CYS A 70 -1.73 -2.06 6.92
CA CYS A 70 -0.55 -2.58 7.59
C CYS A 70 -0.27 -1.81 8.88
N SER A 71 0.44 -2.42 9.83
CA SER A 71 0.98 -1.66 10.97
C SER A 71 2.02 -0.67 10.45
N SER A 72 2.08 0.54 10.97
CA SER A 72 3.05 1.53 10.50
C SER A 72 4.50 1.11 10.79
N THR A 73 4.70 0.24 11.78
CA THR A 73 5.99 -0.29 12.21
C THR A 73 5.98 -1.80 12.43
N PHE A 74 7.16 -2.38 12.59
CA PHE A 74 7.38 -3.73 13.07
C PHE A 74 8.68 -3.79 13.90
N LYS A 75 8.87 -4.86 14.67
CA LYS A 75 10.13 -5.10 15.38
C LYS A 75 11.06 -5.97 14.53
N GLY A 76 12.26 -5.47 14.28
CA GLY A 76 13.34 -6.23 13.66
C GLY A 76 13.84 -7.37 14.56
N LYS A 77 14.69 -8.25 14.01
CA LYS A 77 15.28 -9.37 14.76
C LYS A 77 16.18 -8.92 15.91
N ASP A 78 16.77 -7.74 15.77
CA ASP A 78 17.59 -7.06 16.77
C ASP A 78 16.76 -6.30 17.82
N GLY A 79 15.42 -6.37 17.72
CA GLY A 79 14.50 -5.64 18.59
C GLY A 79 14.31 -4.17 18.23
N SER A 80 14.99 -3.68 17.18
CA SER A 80 14.80 -2.31 16.70
C SER A 80 13.39 -2.11 16.15
N LEU A 81 12.81 -0.94 16.41
CA LEU A 81 11.57 -0.54 15.76
C LEU A 81 11.91 -0.11 14.33
N GLN A 82 11.20 -0.64 13.34
CA GLN A 82 11.40 -0.33 11.93
C GLN A 82 10.08 0.08 11.29
N SER A 83 10.11 1.02 10.36
CA SER A 83 8.92 1.47 9.62
C SER A 83 8.55 0.49 8.51
N ARG A 84 7.25 0.24 8.31
CA ARG A 84 6.72 -0.40 7.09
C ARG A 84 6.53 0.57 5.95
N ILE A 85 6.48 1.87 6.26
CA ILE A 85 6.51 2.92 5.25
C ILE A 85 7.98 3.24 4.98
N VAL A 86 8.43 3.01 3.76
CA VAL A 86 9.84 3.13 3.35
C VAL A 86 10.00 4.18 2.26
N PRO A 87 11.17 4.82 2.10
CA PRO A 87 11.42 5.75 1.01
C PRO A 87 11.20 5.11 -0.37
N THR A 88 11.83 3.95 -0.57
CA THR A 88 11.69 3.06 -1.73
C THR A 88 11.63 1.63 -1.22
N LEU A 89 10.97 0.75 -1.95
CA LEU A 89 11.07 -0.69 -1.66
C LEU A 89 12.53 -1.15 -1.69
N ASN A 90 12.88 -2.13 -0.87
CA ASN A 90 14.24 -2.67 -0.83
C ASN A 90 14.63 -3.22 -2.21
N PRO A 91 15.92 -3.12 -2.62
CA PRO A 91 16.38 -3.70 -3.86
C PRO A 91 15.97 -5.18 -4.00
N GLY A 92 15.27 -5.49 -5.08
CA GLY A 92 14.76 -6.83 -5.38
C GLY A 92 13.42 -7.20 -4.73
N SER A 93 12.83 -6.33 -3.90
CA SER A 93 11.45 -6.52 -3.42
C SER A 93 10.48 -6.59 -4.60
N ILE A 94 9.51 -7.50 -4.49
CA ILE A 94 8.46 -7.70 -5.48
C ILE A 94 7.32 -6.72 -5.23
N VAL A 95 6.92 -6.01 -6.29
CA VAL A 95 5.73 -5.14 -6.25
C VAL A 95 4.50 -6.01 -6.50
N THR A 96 3.69 -6.21 -5.46
CA THR A 96 2.44 -6.97 -5.54
C THR A 96 1.31 -6.09 -6.09
N ASP A 97 1.11 -4.90 -5.51
CA ASP A 97 0.21 -3.88 -6.09
C ASP A 97 1.03 -2.70 -6.62
N THR A 98 0.90 -2.46 -7.91
CA THR A 98 1.55 -1.31 -8.54
C THR A 98 1.00 0.00 -7.98
N ARG A 99 1.78 1.08 -8.08
CA ARG A 99 1.39 2.41 -7.58
C ARG A 99 0.09 2.97 -8.15
N ALA A 100 -0.35 2.47 -9.32
CA ALA A 100 -1.60 2.88 -9.95
C ALA A 100 -2.81 2.18 -9.33
N ASN A 101 -2.61 1.00 -8.74
CA ASN A 101 -3.67 0.12 -8.29
C ASN A 101 -4.08 0.38 -6.83
N ILE A 102 -3.15 0.77 -5.97
CA ILE A 102 -3.45 1.12 -4.57
C ILE A 102 -4.58 2.16 -4.47
N HIS A 103 -5.61 1.83 -3.68
CA HIS A 103 -6.76 2.69 -3.46
C HIS A 103 -6.66 3.41 -2.11
N TYR A 104 -7.00 2.73 -1.01
CA TYR A 104 -6.77 3.25 0.34
C TYR A 104 -5.56 2.58 0.98
N LEU A 105 -4.70 3.39 1.60
CA LEU A 105 -3.70 2.91 2.56
C LEU A 105 -4.20 3.17 3.98
N VAL A 106 -4.07 2.19 4.86
CA VAL A 106 -4.52 2.27 6.25
C VAL A 106 -3.41 1.79 7.19
N THR A 107 -3.18 2.58 8.24
CA THR A 107 -2.36 2.21 9.39
C THR A 107 -3.12 2.53 10.67
N GLU A 108 -2.52 2.26 11.83
CA GLU A 108 -3.03 2.69 13.13
C GLU A 108 -3.12 4.22 13.29
N PHE A 109 -2.49 5.00 12.40
CA PHE A 109 -2.53 6.48 12.40
C PHE A 109 -3.58 7.07 11.46
N GLY A 110 -4.32 6.24 10.71
CA GLY A 110 -5.44 6.70 9.89
C GLY A 110 -5.51 6.04 8.53
N LYS A 111 -6.27 6.66 7.61
CA LYS A 111 -6.44 6.19 6.24
C LYS A 111 -6.31 7.33 5.24
N VAL A 112 -5.72 7.04 4.08
CA VAL A 112 -5.59 7.99 2.97
C VAL A 112 -6.00 7.36 1.65
N ASN A 113 -6.69 8.13 0.81
CA ASN A 113 -7.00 7.73 -0.56
C ASN A 113 -5.86 8.19 -1.48
N LEU A 114 -5.24 7.25 -2.19
CA LEU A 114 -4.09 7.50 -3.06
C LEU A 114 -4.46 7.56 -4.55
N LYS A 115 -5.73 7.33 -4.91
CA LYS A 115 -6.21 7.43 -6.30
C LYS A 115 -6.22 8.88 -6.75
N GLY A 116 -5.73 9.10 -7.97
CA GLY A 116 -5.68 10.43 -8.60
C GLY A 116 -4.64 11.40 -8.02
N LEU A 117 -3.92 11.02 -6.96
CA LEU A 117 -2.88 11.87 -6.39
C LEU A 117 -1.63 11.88 -7.26
N THR A 118 -1.05 13.08 -7.44
CA THR A 118 0.29 13.24 -8.02
C THR A 118 1.35 12.63 -7.09
N THR A 119 2.57 12.37 -7.59
CA THR A 119 3.63 11.74 -6.79
C THR A 119 3.89 12.45 -5.46
N TRP A 120 3.94 13.79 -5.45
CA TRP A 120 4.21 14.54 -4.22
C TRP A 120 3.03 14.50 -3.23
N GLN A 121 1.78 14.59 -3.71
CA GLN A 121 0.58 14.47 -2.88
C GLN A 121 0.45 13.07 -2.29
N LYS A 122 0.81 12.05 -3.08
CA LYS A 122 0.82 10.66 -2.66
C LYS A 122 1.86 10.43 -1.57
N CYS A 123 3.07 10.95 -1.75
CA CYS A 123 4.13 10.94 -0.74
C CYS A 123 3.67 11.60 0.57
N GLU A 124 3.14 12.82 0.50
CA GLU A 124 2.60 13.55 1.66
C GLU A 124 1.50 12.76 2.38
N ALA A 125 0.53 12.21 1.64
CA ALA A 125 -0.54 11.39 2.19
C ALA A 125 -0.02 10.12 2.87
N ILE A 126 0.92 9.40 2.25
CA ILE A 126 1.52 8.19 2.83
C ILE A 126 2.28 8.51 4.12
N ILE A 127 3.07 9.58 4.14
CA ILE A 127 3.80 10.02 5.34
C ILE A 127 2.82 10.42 6.47
N SER A 128 1.67 11.02 6.14
CA SER A 128 0.68 11.44 7.13
C SER A 128 0.10 10.28 7.97
N VAL A 129 0.16 9.05 7.44
CA VAL A 129 -0.26 7.82 8.13
C VAL A 129 0.93 6.94 8.56
N ALA A 130 2.17 7.41 8.39
CA ALA A 130 3.34 6.74 8.96
C ALA A 130 3.44 7.00 10.48
N HIS A 131 4.23 6.17 11.16
CA HIS A 131 4.53 6.35 12.59
C HIS A 131 5.24 7.69 12.82
N PRO A 132 4.84 8.49 13.83
CA PRO A 132 5.39 9.82 14.10
C PRO A 132 6.92 9.85 14.11
N ASP A 133 7.56 8.91 14.81
CA ASP A 133 9.03 8.83 14.94
C ASP A 133 9.79 8.73 13.60
N PHE A 134 9.14 8.28 12.51
CA PHE A 134 9.78 8.10 11.21
C PHE A 134 9.41 9.19 10.19
N ARG A 135 8.47 10.09 10.50
CA ARG A 135 7.96 11.07 9.53
C ARG A 135 9.04 12.03 9.05
N ASP A 136 9.84 12.57 9.97
CA ASP A 136 10.89 13.53 9.62
C ASP A 136 11.97 12.88 8.73
N GLN A 137 12.33 11.63 9.03
CA GLN A 137 13.24 10.86 8.18
C GLN A 137 12.65 10.61 6.79
N LEU A 138 11.38 10.20 6.70
CA LEU A 138 10.71 9.97 5.42
C LEU A 138 10.60 11.26 4.59
N ILE A 139 10.36 12.40 5.23
CA ILE A 139 10.37 13.71 4.57
C ILE A 139 11.75 14.03 4.03
N ALA A 140 12.81 13.84 4.82
CA ALA A 140 14.18 14.08 4.37
C ALA A 140 14.56 13.20 3.17
N GLU A 141 14.17 11.93 3.16
CA GLU A 141 14.38 11.04 2.01
C GLU A 141 13.55 11.45 0.79
N ALA A 142 12.30 11.89 0.99
CA ALA A 142 11.45 12.42 -0.06
C ALA A 142 12.04 13.70 -0.70
N GLU A 143 12.67 14.56 0.10
CA GLU A 143 13.41 15.74 -0.38
C GLU A 143 14.61 15.35 -1.24
N LYS A 144 15.41 14.35 -0.81
CA LYS A 144 16.55 13.81 -1.58
C LYS A 144 16.11 13.20 -2.92
N MET A 145 14.94 12.57 -2.95
CA MET A 145 14.34 12.00 -4.17
C MET A 145 13.62 13.04 -5.04
N HIS A 146 13.58 14.32 -4.63
CA HIS A 146 12.87 15.39 -5.32
C HIS A 146 11.36 15.14 -5.52
N ILE A 147 10.75 14.37 -4.60
CA ILE A 147 9.30 14.10 -4.61
C ILE A 147 8.55 14.83 -3.49
N TRP A 148 9.26 15.47 -2.56
CA TRP A 148 8.67 16.33 -1.55
C TRP A 148 8.41 17.73 -2.10
N LYS A 149 7.26 18.31 -1.76
CA LYS A 149 6.98 19.74 -1.96
C LYS A 149 6.60 20.34 -0.62
N LYS A 150 7.23 21.47 -0.26
CA LYS A 150 6.78 22.31 0.86
C LYS A 150 5.42 22.91 0.50
N SER A 151 4.37 22.19 0.84
CA SER A 151 3.00 22.67 0.81
C SER A 151 2.86 23.72 1.93
N ASN A 152 2.38 24.93 1.61
CA ASN A 152 2.10 25.98 2.61
C ASN A 152 0.92 25.62 3.55
N LYS A 153 0.38 24.39 3.48
CA LYS A 153 -0.63 23.90 4.40
C LYS A 153 0.05 23.40 5.67
N ARG A 154 0.38 24.34 6.56
CA ARG A 154 0.50 24.08 8.00
C ARG A 154 -0.88 24.18 8.64
#